data_AF-A0A7R9DN40-F1
#
_entry.id   AF-A0A7R9DN40-F1
#
_cell.length_a   1.000
_cell.length_b   1.000
_cell.length_c   1.000
_cell.angle_alpha   90.00
_cell.angle_beta   90.00
_cell.angle_gamma   90.00
#
_symmetry.space_group_name_H-M   'P 1'
#
loop_
_entity.id
_entity.type
_entity.pdbx_description
1 polymer ?
#
loop_
_entity_poly.entity_id
_entity_poly.type
_entity_poly.pdbx_seq_one_letter_code
_entity_poly.pdbx_strand_id
1 'polypeptide(L)'
;MVFLPFSTIKLYSKFPDPALRTLHWEVKKHCMPDFISCVQYLQEKILQAELVRKDDTVTVMVDQGWTLPHNQTQVDLVDQDCQKLYRLDWVGAQPFLGPLERFQWRTSASYFMCWYTMQEIPVLAMFQEACDNFASCLDPWYGPFNHDPRADDRLPYQCAIYSFCPDPCCPEKHYDSLNKCWDSGETNPCYQEAPEGERTCTLERRDNTDLLNIILNMWNVSCVCKLKGFEWSSRYGMCVG
;
A
#
# COMPACT_ATOMS: atom_id res chain seq x y z
N MET A 1 -1.54 -3.66 8.39
CA MET A 1 -2.69 -3.96 7.48
C MET A 1 -2.19 -3.80 6.05
N VAL A 2 -2.09 -4.87 5.25
CA VAL A 2 -1.65 -4.78 3.85
C VAL A 2 -2.71 -5.39 2.96
N PHE A 3 -3.20 -4.58 2.01
CA PHE A 3 -4.24 -4.96 1.09
C PHE A 3 -3.63 -5.36 -0.26
N LEU A 4 -3.83 -6.64 -0.63
CA LEU A 4 -3.87 -7.25 -1.97
C LEU A 4 -2.59 -7.96 -2.46
N PRO A 5 -2.59 -9.30 -2.53
CA PRO A 5 -1.74 -10.08 -3.43
C PRO A 5 -2.53 -10.46 -4.69
N PHE A 6 -2.25 -9.79 -5.82
CA PHE A 6 -2.56 -10.29 -7.16
C PHE A 6 -1.32 -10.03 -8.04
N SER A 7 -0.55 -11.06 -8.38
CA SER A 7 0.83 -10.92 -8.90
C SER A 7 0.98 -10.65 -10.40
N THR A 8 0.03 -10.00 -11.08
CA THR A 8 0.16 -9.71 -12.53
C THR A 8 -0.40 -8.37 -12.99
N ILE A 9 -0.91 -7.54 -12.09
CA ILE A 9 -1.45 -6.21 -12.39
C ILE A 9 -0.54 -5.20 -11.69
N LYS A 10 -0.30 -4.03 -12.30
CA LYS A 10 0.47 -2.91 -11.73
C LYS A 10 -0.23 -2.31 -10.49
N LEU A 11 -0.51 -3.12 -9.47
CA LEU A 11 -1.35 -2.80 -8.30
C LEU A 11 -0.71 -1.76 -7.40
N TYR A 12 0.62 -1.75 -7.33
CA TYR A 12 1.35 -0.75 -6.57
C TYR A 12 1.46 0.55 -7.36
N SER A 13 1.25 0.57 -8.68
CA SER A 13 1.28 1.80 -9.49
C SER A 13 0.02 2.64 -9.40
N LYS A 14 -1.14 1.97 -9.27
CA LYS A 14 -2.45 2.59 -9.37
C LYS A 14 -3.51 1.69 -8.73
N PHE A 15 -4.56 2.32 -8.22
CA PHE A 15 -5.79 1.63 -7.93
C PHE A 15 -6.41 1.00 -9.18
N PRO A 16 -7.38 0.07 -9.05
CA PRO A 16 -8.01 -0.59 -10.19
C PRO A 16 -8.43 0.39 -11.29
N ASP A 17 -8.11 0.02 -12.53
CA ASP A 17 -8.39 0.80 -13.73
C ASP A 17 -9.03 -0.12 -14.78
N PRO A 18 -10.33 0.06 -15.13
CA PRO A 18 -11.20 1.14 -14.67
C PRO A 18 -11.52 1.05 -13.17
N ALA A 19 -11.79 2.20 -12.57
CA ALA A 19 -12.18 2.32 -11.16
C ALA A 19 -13.47 1.54 -10.86
N LEU A 20 -13.71 1.24 -9.57
CA LEU A 20 -14.95 0.58 -9.15
C LEU A 20 -16.17 1.39 -9.61
N ARG A 21 -17.08 0.73 -10.35
CA ARG A 21 -18.35 1.35 -10.76
C ARG A 21 -19.13 1.89 -9.57
N THR A 22 -19.08 1.18 -8.44
CA THR A 22 -19.69 1.59 -7.17
C THR A 22 -18.78 1.14 -6.03
N LEU A 23 -18.56 2.04 -5.06
CA LEU A 23 -17.90 1.68 -3.80
C LEU A 23 -18.70 0.61 -3.05
N HIS A 24 -18.01 -0.22 -2.28
CA HIS A 24 -18.66 -1.14 -1.35
C HIS A 24 -19.52 -0.34 -0.37
N TRP A 25 -20.80 -0.69 -0.29
CA TRP A 25 -21.80 0.16 0.36
C TRP A 25 -21.56 0.30 1.87
N GLU A 26 -21.16 -0.77 2.57
CA GLU A 26 -20.87 -0.71 4.01
C GLU A 26 -19.63 0.16 4.29
N VAL A 27 -18.53 -0.06 3.56
CA VAL A 27 -17.32 0.77 3.65
C VAL A 27 -17.68 2.24 3.44
N LYS A 28 -18.41 2.57 2.37
CA LYS A 28 -18.85 3.96 2.13
C LYS A 28 -19.70 4.50 3.27
N LYS A 29 -20.65 3.70 3.79
CA LYS A 29 -21.54 4.10 4.89
C LYS A 29 -20.75 4.47 6.14
N HIS A 30 -19.72 3.70 6.48
CA HIS A 30 -18.94 3.87 7.71
C HIS A 30 -17.73 4.79 7.55
N CYS A 31 -17.13 4.87 6.36
CA CYS A 31 -15.91 5.64 6.10
C CYS A 31 -16.13 7.01 5.46
N MET A 32 -17.33 7.33 4.97
CA MET A 32 -17.61 8.69 4.49
C MET A 32 -17.77 9.72 5.63
N PRO A 33 -18.44 9.41 6.76
CA PRO A 33 -18.69 10.41 7.80
C PRO A 33 -17.44 10.88 8.56
N ASP A 34 -16.65 9.95 9.10
CA ASP A 34 -15.47 10.26 9.90
C ASP A 34 -14.51 9.07 10.01
N PHE A 35 -13.25 9.38 10.35
CA PHE A 35 -12.15 8.43 10.41
C PHE A 35 -12.35 7.33 11.47
N ILE A 36 -12.90 7.68 12.64
CA ILE A 36 -13.02 6.74 13.76
C ILE A 36 -14.05 5.66 13.41
N SER A 37 -15.21 6.08 12.91
CA SER A 37 -16.25 5.18 12.40
C SER A 37 -15.72 4.26 11.31
N CYS A 38 -14.86 4.78 10.42
CA CYS A 38 -14.22 3.98 9.37
C CYS A 38 -13.36 2.87 9.96
N VAL A 39 -12.37 3.22 10.79
CA VAL A 39 -11.40 2.26 11.34
C VAL A 39 -12.09 1.23 12.22
N GLN A 40 -13.08 1.63 13.02
CA GLN A 40 -13.86 0.70 13.84
C GLN A 40 -14.55 -0.37 12.98
N TYR A 41 -15.25 0.05 11.92
CA TYR A 41 -15.90 -0.88 11.00
C TYR A 41 -14.89 -1.78 10.26
N LEU A 42 -13.80 -1.19 9.74
CA LEU A 42 -12.77 -1.96 9.03
C LEU A 42 -12.14 -3.01 9.95
N GLN A 43 -11.81 -2.63 11.18
CA GLN A 43 -11.24 -3.53 12.18
C GLN A 43 -12.21 -4.66 12.54
N GLU A 44 -13.48 -4.35 12.79
CA GLU A 44 -14.50 -5.35 13.10
C GLU A 44 -14.62 -6.40 11.98
N LYS A 45 -14.64 -5.98 10.72
CA LYS A 45 -14.71 -6.89 9.58
C LYS A 45 -13.43 -7.69 9.39
N ILE A 46 -12.25 -7.08 9.58
CA ILE A 46 -10.96 -7.77 9.46
C ILE A 46 -10.86 -8.88 10.51
N LEU A 47 -11.31 -8.65 11.74
CA LEU A 47 -11.26 -9.66 12.81
C LEU A 47 -12.11 -10.92 12.55
N GLN A 48 -12.97 -10.89 11.52
CA GLN A 48 -13.78 -12.03 11.09
C GLN A 48 -13.13 -12.83 9.94
N ALA A 49 -12.02 -12.35 9.37
CA ALA A 49 -11.30 -13.05 8.32
C ALA A 49 -10.50 -14.23 8.90
N GLU A 50 -10.22 -15.21 8.04
CA GLU A 50 -9.45 -16.42 8.41
C GLU A 50 -7.98 -16.10 8.68
N LEU A 51 -7.40 -15.17 7.90
CA LEU A 51 -6.04 -14.67 8.13
C LEU A 51 -6.10 -13.22 8.58
N VAL A 52 -5.59 -12.94 9.78
CA VAL A 52 -5.40 -11.57 10.27
C VAL A 52 -3.94 -11.30 10.60
N ARG A 53 -3.60 -10.01 10.79
CA ARG A 53 -2.20 -9.56 11.01
C ARG A 53 -1.51 -10.28 12.18
N LYS A 54 -2.21 -10.61 13.26
CA LYS A 54 -1.64 -11.36 14.39
C LYS A 54 -1.23 -12.79 14.06
N ASP A 55 -1.74 -13.36 12.97
CA ASP A 55 -1.42 -14.73 12.53
C ASP A 55 -0.29 -14.74 11.49
N ASP A 56 0.16 -13.56 11.04
CA ASP A 56 1.28 -13.42 10.12
C ASP A 56 2.60 -13.83 10.79
N THR A 57 3.41 -14.62 10.08
CA THR A 57 4.66 -15.21 10.59
C THR A 57 5.58 -14.16 11.21
N VAL A 58 5.78 -13.03 10.54
CA VAL A 58 6.69 -11.97 10.99
C VAL A 58 6.13 -11.28 12.24
N THR A 59 4.82 -11.06 12.27
CA THR A 59 4.17 -10.46 13.45
C THR A 59 4.35 -11.35 14.68
N VAL A 60 4.13 -12.66 14.54
CA VAL A 60 4.38 -13.64 15.60
C VAL A 60 5.87 -13.66 16.00
N MET A 61 6.79 -13.60 15.04
CA MET A 61 8.22 -13.54 15.33
C MET A 61 8.59 -12.33 16.19
N VAL A 62 8.06 -11.15 15.85
CA VAL A 62 8.30 -9.91 16.61
C VAL A 62 7.71 -10.02 18.02
N ASP A 63 6.46 -10.45 18.15
CA ASP A 63 5.78 -10.60 19.44
C ASP A 63 6.49 -11.59 20.38
N GLN A 64 7.08 -12.65 19.82
CA GLN A 64 7.78 -13.68 20.57
C GLN A 64 9.29 -13.42 20.72
N GLY A 65 9.82 -12.36 20.11
CA GLY A 65 11.26 -12.06 20.09
C GLY A 65 12.11 -13.14 19.38
N TRP A 66 11.54 -13.82 18.38
CA TRP A 66 12.22 -14.87 17.64
C TRP A 66 13.14 -14.31 16.57
N THR A 67 14.29 -14.94 16.39
CA THR A 67 15.26 -14.56 15.36
C THR A 67 15.68 -15.76 14.53
N LEU A 68 15.92 -15.54 13.24
CA LEU A 68 16.53 -16.53 12.37
C LEU A 68 18.07 -16.42 12.44
N PRO A 69 18.80 -17.54 12.48
CA PRO A 69 18.33 -18.93 12.38
C PRO A 69 17.96 -19.58 13.74
N HIS A 70 18.10 -18.90 14.87
CA HIS A 70 17.95 -19.50 16.21
C HIS A 70 16.61 -20.18 16.48
N ASN A 71 15.52 -19.63 15.95
CA ASN A 71 14.15 -20.12 16.15
C ASN A 71 13.57 -20.80 14.91
N GLN A 72 14.40 -21.35 14.02
CA GLN A 72 13.96 -21.86 12.71
C GLN A 72 12.75 -22.80 12.81
N THR A 73 12.79 -23.78 13.71
CA THR A 73 11.70 -24.76 13.84
C THR A 73 10.38 -24.12 14.27
N GLN A 74 10.41 -23.13 15.17
CA GLN A 74 9.22 -22.40 15.59
C GLN A 74 8.67 -21.53 14.46
N VAL A 75 9.57 -20.85 13.73
CA VAL A 75 9.20 -20.01 12.58
C VAL A 75 8.59 -20.86 11.47
N ASP A 76 9.17 -22.02 11.14
CA ASP A 76 8.65 -22.92 10.10
C ASP A 76 7.24 -23.43 10.42
N LEU A 77 6.96 -23.74 11.70
CA LEU A 77 5.64 -24.20 12.13
C LEU A 77 4.60 -23.08 12.01
N VAL A 78 4.93 -21.87 12.48
CA VAL A 78 4.02 -20.72 12.37
C VAL A 78 3.81 -20.33 10.91
N ASP A 79 4.84 -20.42 10.07
CA ASP A 79 4.68 -20.12 8.64
C ASP A 79 3.78 -21.13 7.94
N GLN A 80 3.89 -22.43 8.26
CA GLN A 80 2.98 -23.44 7.74
C GLN A 80 1.51 -23.16 8.12
N ASP A 81 1.27 -22.72 9.35
CA ASP A 81 -0.06 -22.33 9.81
C ASP A 81 -0.56 -21.06 9.10
N CYS A 82 0.29 -20.03 8.96
CA CYS A 82 -0.04 -18.82 8.20
C CYS A 82 -0.40 -19.16 6.75
N GLN A 83 0.40 -19.98 6.06
CA GLN A 83 0.16 -20.41 4.68
C GLN A 83 -1.16 -21.20 4.54
N LYS A 84 -1.53 -21.97 5.57
CA LYS A 84 -2.82 -22.67 5.61
C LYS A 84 -3.98 -21.68 5.72
N LEU A 85 -3.92 -20.72 6.64
CA LEU A 85 -4.94 -19.68 6.81
C LEU A 85 -5.05 -18.82 5.56
N TYR A 86 -3.93 -18.42 4.96
CA TYR A 86 -3.88 -17.67 3.70
C TYR A 86 -4.66 -18.37 2.58
N ARG A 87 -4.49 -19.68 2.42
CA ARG A 87 -5.23 -20.47 1.43
C ARG A 87 -6.73 -20.52 1.71
N LEU A 88 -7.12 -20.71 2.98
CA LEU A 88 -8.53 -20.71 3.38
C LEU A 88 -9.18 -19.35 3.13
N ASP A 89 -8.49 -18.29 3.53
CA ASP A 89 -8.92 -16.92 3.34
C ASP A 89 -9.08 -16.58 1.85
N TRP A 90 -8.14 -17.02 1.01
CA TRP A 90 -8.19 -16.82 -0.44
C TRP A 90 -9.39 -17.51 -1.11
N VAL A 91 -9.66 -18.77 -0.74
CA VAL A 91 -10.71 -19.58 -1.35
C VAL A 91 -12.09 -19.27 -0.77
N GLY A 92 -12.19 -19.21 0.55
CA GLY A 92 -13.45 -19.02 1.27
C GLY A 92 -13.94 -17.57 1.28
N ALA A 93 -13.01 -16.61 1.14
CA ALA A 93 -13.28 -15.17 1.14
C ALA A 93 -14.15 -14.67 2.31
N GLN A 94 -14.23 -15.42 3.43
CA GLN A 94 -14.99 -14.99 4.60
C GLN A 94 -14.36 -13.73 5.21
N PRO A 95 -15.16 -12.80 5.77
CA PRO A 95 -16.61 -12.84 5.96
C PRO A 95 -17.43 -12.37 4.73
N PHE A 96 -16.81 -12.26 3.56
CA PHE A 96 -17.48 -11.79 2.34
C PHE A 96 -18.22 -12.94 1.63
N LEU A 97 -19.26 -12.60 0.87
CA LEU A 97 -20.07 -13.51 0.06
C LEU A 97 -19.24 -14.18 -1.06
N GLY A 98 -18.10 -13.60 -1.42
CA GLY A 98 -17.16 -14.20 -2.35
C GLY A 98 -16.02 -13.26 -2.76
N PRO A 99 -15.15 -13.72 -3.68
CA PRO A 99 -13.96 -12.97 -4.08
C PRO A 99 -14.24 -11.57 -4.66
N LEU A 100 -15.36 -11.40 -5.36
CA LEU A 100 -15.74 -10.10 -5.93
C LEU A 100 -16.11 -9.07 -4.86
N GLU A 101 -16.95 -9.45 -3.89
CA GLU A 101 -17.32 -8.55 -2.79
C GLU A 101 -16.08 -8.24 -1.95
N ARG A 102 -15.24 -9.25 -1.67
CA ARG A 102 -13.95 -9.06 -1.00
C ARG A 102 -13.07 -8.05 -1.73
N PHE A 103 -12.96 -8.16 -3.06
CA PHE A 103 -12.19 -7.22 -3.87
C PHE A 103 -12.75 -5.80 -3.80
N GLN A 104 -14.07 -5.64 -3.92
CA GLN A 104 -14.74 -4.34 -3.81
C GLN A 104 -14.55 -3.73 -2.42
N TRP A 105 -14.66 -4.54 -1.37
CA TRP A 105 -14.45 -4.12 0.02
C TRP A 105 -13.02 -3.65 0.24
N ARG A 106 -12.02 -4.47 -0.12
CA ARG A 106 -10.58 -4.12 0.06
C ARG A 106 -10.22 -2.87 -0.72
N THR A 107 -10.64 -2.78 -1.97
CA THR A 107 -10.39 -1.61 -2.82
C THR A 107 -11.03 -0.35 -2.23
N SER A 108 -12.30 -0.45 -1.80
CA SER A 108 -12.99 0.69 -1.16
C SER A 108 -12.32 1.10 0.14
N ALA A 109 -11.89 0.13 0.96
CA ALA A 109 -11.18 0.39 2.21
C ALA A 109 -9.85 1.11 1.93
N SER A 110 -9.07 0.66 0.96
CA SER A 110 -7.83 1.32 0.54
C SER A 110 -8.07 2.73 0.02
N TYR A 111 -9.13 2.99 -0.76
CA TYR A 111 -9.48 4.36 -1.18
C TYR A 111 -9.64 5.30 0.02
N PHE A 112 -10.44 4.90 1.02
CA PHE A 112 -10.68 5.74 2.19
C PHE A 112 -9.44 5.86 3.09
N MET A 113 -8.71 4.78 3.34
CA MET A 113 -7.51 4.83 4.18
C MET A 113 -6.40 5.64 3.52
N CYS A 114 -6.24 5.53 2.20
CA CYS A 114 -5.33 6.39 1.46
C CYS A 114 -5.77 7.86 1.51
N TRP A 115 -7.07 8.13 1.30
CA TRP A 115 -7.62 9.48 1.41
C TRP A 115 -7.38 10.09 2.79
N TYR A 116 -7.64 9.37 3.88
CA TYR A 116 -7.32 9.84 5.23
C TYR A 116 -5.82 10.06 5.46
N THR A 117 -4.98 9.26 4.82
CA THR A 117 -3.52 9.46 4.84
C THR A 117 -3.13 10.77 4.14
N MET A 118 -3.73 11.06 2.98
CA MET A 118 -3.50 12.31 2.23
C MET A 118 -4.03 13.54 2.98
N GLN A 119 -5.09 13.38 3.76
CA GLN A 119 -5.61 14.41 4.67
C GLN A 119 -4.75 14.61 5.93
N GLU A 120 -3.64 13.89 6.05
CA GLU A 120 -2.70 13.97 7.18
C GLU A 120 -3.38 13.72 8.55
N ILE A 121 -4.34 12.78 8.63
CA ILE A 121 -5.00 12.42 9.90
C ILE A 121 -3.94 12.01 10.95
N PRO A 122 -3.79 12.72 12.09
CA PRO A 122 -2.62 12.60 12.96
C PRO A 122 -2.30 11.19 13.46
N VAL A 123 -3.32 10.35 13.70
CA VAL A 123 -3.11 8.97 14.17
C VAL A 123 -2.53 8.03 13.10
N LEU A 124 -2.50 8.46 11.83
CA LEU A 124 -1.83 7.76 10.73
C LEU A 124 -0.38 8.23 10.53
N ALA A 125 0.08 9.22 11.29
CA ALA A 125 1.44 9.77 11.12
C ALA A 125 2.52 8.76 11.49
N MET A 126 2.34 7.97 12.54
CA MET A 126 3.28 6.93 12.93
C MET A 126 2.53 5.71 13.42
N PHE A 127 2.96 4.53 12.98
CA PHE A 127 2.52 3.27 13.54
C PHE A 127 3.52 2.82 14.60
N GLN A 128 3.04 2.10 15.61
CA GLN A 128 3.90 1.49 16.63
C GLN A 128 4.41 0.10 16.20
N GLU A 129 4.21 -0.26 14.92
CA GLU A 129 4.67 -1.50 14.31
C GLU A 129 5.39 -1.19 12.99
N ALA A 130 6.39 -2.00 12.65
CA ALA A 130 7.07 -1.89 11.36
C ALA A 130 6.12 -2.25 10.20
N CYS A 131 6.11 -1.42 9.16
CA CYS A 131 5.29 -1.65 7.96
C CYS A 131 6.02 -2.38 6.83
N ASP A 132 7.30 -2.69 7.00
CA ASP A 132 8.16 -3.38 6.03
C ASP A 132 7.89 -4.90 5.94
N ASN A 133 6.61 -5.25 5.90
CA ASN A 133 6.10 -6.61 5.76
C ASN A 133 4.66 -6.56 5.22
N PHE A 134 4.41 -7.31 4.16
CA PHE A 134 3.11 -7.39 3.49
C PHE A 134 2.02 -8.17 4.24
N ALA A 135 2.25 -8.62 5.47
CA ALA A 135 1.27 -9.39 6.26
C ALA A 135 0.78 -10.65 5.52
N SER A 136 1.64 -11.27 4.73
CA SER A 136 1.29 -12.35 3.81
C SER A 136 2.16 -13.58 4.04
N CYS A 137 2.41 -13.90 5.31
CA CYS A 137 3.33 -14.95 5.75
C CYS A 137 4.79 -14.63 5.38
N LEU A 138 5.71 -15.53 5.70
CA LEU A 138 7.14 -15.32 5.47
C LEU A 138 7.44 -15.35 3.97
N ASP A 139 8.12 -14.31 3.46
CA ASP A 139 8.52 -14.27 2.06
C ASP A 139 9.78 -15.15 1.86
N PRO A 140 9.78 -16.11 0.93
CA PRO A 140 10.93 -16.99 0.71
C PRO A 140 12.20 -16.27 0.22
N TRP A 141 12.06 -15.09 -0.39
CA TRP A 141 13.15 -14.34 -1.00
C TRP A 141 13.64 -13.19 -0.11
N TYR A 142 12.72 -12.51 0.58
CA TYR A 142 13.03 -11.37 1.43
C TYR A 142 13.06 -11.72 2.93
N GLY A 143 12.56 -12.89 3.31
CA GLY A 143 12.48 -13.31 4.70
C GLY A 143 11.48 -12.46 5.48
N PRO A 144 11.83 -12.04 6.72
CA PRO A 144 10.88 -11.34 7.59
C PRO A 144 10.68 -9.86 7.25
N PHE A 145 11.58 -9.23 6.51
CA PHE A 145 11.52 -7.81 6.18
C PHE A 145 11.81 -7.60 4.69
N ASN A 146 11.02 -6.77 4.00
CA ASN A 146 11.25 -6.54 2.58
C ASN A 146 12.49 -5.67 2.31
N HIS A 147 12.97 -4.95 3.33
CA HIS A 147 14.01 -3.94 3.25
C HIS A 147 13.67 -2.84 2.24
N ASP A 148 12.39 -2.54 2.08
CA ASP A 148 11.94 -1.53 1.14
C ASP A 148 12.14 -0.13 1.71
N PRO A 149 12.88 0.78 1.04
CA PRO A 149 13.17 2.11 1.56
C PRO A 149 11.92 2.99 1.71
N ARG A 150 10.79 2.58 1.10
CA ARG A 150 9.51 3.27 1.24
C ARG A 150 8.77 2.88 2.52
N ALA A 151 9.20 1.83 3.21
CA ALA A 151 8.59 1.33 4.44
C ALA A 151 9.35 1.82 5.69
N ASP A 152 9.48 3.14 5.85
CA ASP A 152 10.17 3.76 6.99
C ASP A 152 9.18 4.33 8.02
N ASP A 153 9.06 3.68 9.18
CA ASP A 153 8.16 4.06 10.27
C ASP A 153 8.60 5.29 11.06
N ARG A 154 9.83 5.77 10.83
CA ARG A 154 10.38 6.99 11.46
C ARG A 154 9.91 8.26 10.75
N LEU A 155 9.41 8.13 9.52
CA LEU A 155 8.94 9.24 8.71
C LEU A 155 7.41 9.38 8.81
N PRO A 156 6.89 10.59 9.12
CA PRO A 156 5.45 10.79 9.24
C PRO A 156 4.67 10.37 7.98
N TYR A 157 3.62 9.58 8.20
CA TYR A 157 2.68 9.04 7.21
C TYR A 157 3.27 8.04 6.22
N GLN A 158 4.56 7.78 6.25
CA GLN A 158 5.24 6.97 5.24
C GLN A 158 4.73 5.53 5.22
N CYS A 159 4.58 4.90 6.39
CA CYS A 159 3.97 3.58 6.49
C CYS A 159 2.49 3.54 6.08
N ALA A 160 1.73 4.60 6.34
CA ALA A 160 0.32 4.68 5.93
C ALA A 160 0.21 4.79 4.41
N ILE A 161 1.07 5.59 3.77
CA ILE A 161 1.18 5.66 2.31
C ILE A 161 1.53 4.28 1.75
N TYR A 162 2.61 3.67 2.25
CA TYR A 162 3.09 2.37 1.80
C TYR A 162 2.03 1.25 1.93
N SER A 163 1.19 1.33 2.95
CA SER A 163 0.17 0.31 3.23
C SER A 163 -1.14 0.50 2.46
N PHE A 164 -1.55 1.74 2.20
CA PHE A 164 -2.92 2.06 1.75
C PHE A 164 -3.00 2.70 0.37
N CYS A 165 -1.94 3.35 -0.09
CA CYS A 165 -1.93 4.11 -1.33
C CYS A 165 -1.13 3.39 -2.41
N PRO A 166 -1.50 3.52 -3.70
CA PRO A 166 -0.58 3.25 -4.78
C PRO A 166 0.56 4.29 -4.76
N ASP A 167 1.69 3.89 -5.29
CA ASP A 167 2.87 4.69 -5.49
C ASP A 167 3.11 4.88 -7.01
N PRO A 168 2.62 5.99 -7.59
CA PRO A 168 2.82 6.28 -9.01
C PRO A 168 4.28 6.57 -9.36
N CYS A 169 5.14 6.86 -8.37
CA CYS A 169 6.57 7.09 -8.56
C CYS A 169 7.37 5.77 -8.58
N CYS A 170 7.02 4.85 -7.68
CA CYS A 170 7.68 3.57 -7.48
C CYS A 170 6.68 2.41 -7.56
N PRO A 171 6.24 2.00 -8.75
CA PRO A 171 5.13 1.05 -8.91
C PRO A 171 5.48 -0.43 -8.72
N GLU A 172 6.74 -0.79 -8.47
CA GLU A 172 7.09 -2.18 -8.20
C GLU A 172 6.82 -2.56 -6.73
N LYS A 173 6.58 -3.85 -6.52
CA LYS A 173 6.31 -4.40 -5.19
C LYS A 173 7.50 -4.22 -4.24
N HIS A 174 8.72 -4.39 -4.74
CA HIS A 174 9.95 -4.33 -3.95
C HIS A 174 10.97 -3.43 -4.62
N TYR A 175 11.65 -2.61 -3.81
CA TYR A 175 12.87 -1.90 -4.22
C TYR A 175 13.95 -2.02 -3.14
N ASP A 176 15.19 -2.21 -3.56
CA ASP A 176 16.35 -2.20 -2.66
C ASP A 176 16.82 -0.76 -2.36
N SER A 177 16.44 0.20 -3.20
CA SER A 177 16.78 1.62 -3.06
C SER A 177 15.84 2.52 -3.88
N LEU A 178 15.69 3.78 -3.45
CA LEU A 178 14.89 4.77 -4.19
C LEU A 178 15.52 5.12 -5.55
N ASN A 179 16.85 5.11 -5.67
CA ASN A 179 17.51 5.35 -6.96
C ASN A 179 17.11 4.29 -8.00
N LYS A 180 17.07 3.01 -7.60
CA LYS A 180 16.59 1.92 -8.47
C LYS A 180 15.14 2.14 -8.89
N CYS A 181 14.30 2.70 -8.02
CA CYS A 181 12.96 3.14 -8.39
C CYS A 181 13.00 4.28 -9.42
N TRP A 182 13.69 5.38 -9.12
CA TRP A 182 13.65 6.56 -9.99
C TRP A 182 14.26 6.30 -11.37
N ASP A 183 15.22 5.39 -11.47
CA ASP A 183 15.85 4.98 -12.72
C ASP A 183 15.17 3.78 -13.40
N SER A 184 14.02 3.31 -12.90
CA SER A 184 13.32 2.13 -13.44
C SER A 184 12.66 2.32 -14.83
N GLY A 185 12.93 3.45 -15.51
CA GLY A 185 12.43 3.67 -16.86
C GLY A 185 11.00 4.19 -16.88
N GLU A 186 10.17 3.58 -17.74
CA GLU A 186 8.79 3.99 -18.03
C GLU A 186 7.84 3.96 -16.81
N THR A 187 8.26 3.35 -15.71
CA THR A 187 7.51 3.25 -14.45
C THR A 187 7.54 4.53 -13.62
N ASN A 188 8.59 5.34 -13.74
CA ASN A 188 8.67 6.64 -13.07
C ASN A 188 8.17 7.74 -14.03
N PRO A 189 7.11 8.50 -13.68
CA PRO A 189 6.56 9.55 -14.54
C PRO A 189 7.59 10.65 -14.89
N CYS A 190 8.59 10.86 -14.03
CA CYS A 190 9.63 11.86 -14.26
C CYS A 190 10.74 11.39 -15.22
N TYR A 191 10.78 10.12 -15.61
CA TYR A 191 11.93 9.53 -16.32
C TYR A 191 12.25 10.22 -17.65
N GLN A 192 11.22 10.59 -18.42
CA GLN A 192 11.37 11.22 -19.73
C GLN A 192 11.60 12.73 -19.64
N GLU A 193 11.04 13.39 -18.64
CA GLU A 193 11.05 14.85 -18.53
C GLU A 193 12.20 15.41 -17.68
N ALA A 194 12.76 14.61 -16.78
CA ALA A 194 13.85 15.01 -15.90
C ALA A 194 15.24 14.67 -16.46
N PRO A 195 16.28 15.48 -16.20
CA PRO A 195 17.67 15.14 -16.50
C PRO A 195 18.09 13.83 -15.83
N GLU A 196 19.09 13.14 -16.42
CA GLU A 196 19.71 11.97 -15.78
C GLU A 196 20.33 12.39 -14.44
N GLY A 197 20.05 11.62 -13.38
CA GLY A 197 20.44 11.96 -12.00
C GLY A 197 19.48 12.88 -11.24
N GLU A 198 18.46 13.45 -11.90
CA GLU A 198 17.45 14.34 -11.30
C GLU A 198 16.02 13.79 -11.43
N ARG A 199 15.88 12.47 -11.62
CA ARG A 199 14.60 11.78 -11.84
C ARG A 199 13.77 11.57 -10.57
N THR A 200 14.05 12.32 -9.50
CA THR A 200 13.29 12.21 -8.26
C THR A 200 11.82 12.50 -8.54
N CYS A 201 10.97 11.56 -8.12
CA CYS A 201 9.53 11.68 -8.14
C CYS A 201 9.02 11.65 -6.71
N THR A 202 8.19 12.63 -6.34
CA THR A 202 7.52 12.66 -5.03
C THR A 202 6.02 12.77 -5.18
N LEU A 203 5.28 12.04 -4.35
CA LEU A 203 3.84 12.19 -4.19
C LEU A 203 3.58 13.22 -3.09
N GLU A 204 3.11 14.41 -3.46
CA GLU A 204 2.82 15.48 -2.51
C GLU A 204 1.44 15.29 -1.88
N ARG A 205 1.39 14.87 -0.61
CA ARG A 205 0.12 14.50 0.07
C ARG A 205 -0.95 15.59 0.00
N ARG A 206 -0.55 16.84 0.25
CA ARG A 206 -1.46 18.00 0.32
C ARG A 206 -2.13 18.35 -1.00
N ASP A 207 -1.53 17.94 -2.11
CA ASP A 207 -2.07 18.13 -3.44
C ASP A 207 -2.99 16.97 -3.87
N ASN A 208 -3.13 15.94 -3.04
CA ASN A 208 -3.85 14.70 -3.33
C ASN A 208 -4.98 14.41 -2.32
N THR A 209 -5.70 15.43 -1.87
CA THR A 209 -6.75 15.31 -0.83
C THR A 209 -8.17 15.07 -1.37
N ASP A 210 -8.37 15.10 -2.68
CA ASP A 210 -9.69 14.86 -3.29
C ASP A 210 -9.93 13.35 -3.49
N LEU A 211 -10.98 12.82 -2.87
CA LEU A 211 -11.28 11.38 -2.89
C LEU A 211 -11.57 10.87 -4.31
N LEU A 212 -12.22 11.68 -5.16
CA LEU A 212 -12.57 11.26 -6.52
C LEU A 212 -11.29 11.17 -7.37
N ASN A 213 -10.37 12.13 -7.24
CA ASN A 213 -9.07 12.10 -7.91
C ASN A 213 -8.27 10.86 -7.50
N ILE A 214 -8.24 10.52 -6.21
CA ILE A 214 -7.62 9.29 -5.71
C ILE A 214 -8.22 8.06 -6.37
N ILE A 215 -9.55 7.92 -6.38
CA ILE A 215 -10.26 6.77 -6.98
C ILE A 215 -9.96 6.63 -8.47
N LEU A 216 -9.83 7.74 -9.18
CA LEU A 216 -9.58 7.81 -10.61
C LEU A 216 -8.09 7.81 -10.97
N ASN A 217 -7.18 7.63 -10.00
CA ASN A 217 -5.73 7.68 -10.19
C ASN A 217 -5.19 8.99 -10.79
N MET A 218 -5.85 10.11 -10.52
CA MET A 218 -5.40 11.44 -10.92
C MET A 218 -4.45 12.02 -9.87
N TRP A 219 -3.27 11.41 -9.76
CA TRP A 219 -2.26 11.74 -8.77
C TRP A 219 -1.41 12.95 -9.16
N ASN A 220 -1.27 13.90 -8.26
CA ASN A 220 -0.30 14.98 -8.35
C ASN A 220 1.05 14.51 -7.81
N VAL A 221 2.07 14.54 -8.66
CA VAL A 221 3.46 14.21 -8.34
C VAL A 221 4.34 15.37 -8.75
N SER A 222 5.52 15.48 -8.14
CA SER A 222 6.53 16.46 -8.55
C SER A 222 7.60 15.81 -9.43
N CYS A 223 7.99 16.52 -10.49
CA CYS A 223 9.11 16.16 -11.36
C CYS A 223 9.91 17.42 -11.70
N VAL A 224 11.22 17.27 -11.84
CA VAL A 224 12.09 18.31 -12.39
C VAL A 224 12.02 18.30 -13.91
N CYS A 225 11.93 19.48 -14.54
CA CYS A 225 11.92 19.61 -16.00
C CYS A 225 13.32 19.83 -16.57
N LYS A 226 13.65 19.14 -17.66
CA LYS A 226 14.90 19.32 -18.44
C LYS A 226 15.11 20.75 -18.92
N LEU A 227 14.04 21.39 -19.37
CA LEU A 227 14.09 22.74 -19.92
C LEU A 227 13.77 23.77 -18.84
N LYS A 228 14.64 24.78 -18.71
CA LYS A 228 14.41 25.90 -17.79
C LYS A 228 13.16 26.68 -18.19
N GLY A 229 12.35 27.06 -17.20
CA GLY A 229 11.12 27.82 -17.39
C GLY A 229 9.87 26.96 -17.65
N PHE A 230 10.04 25.64 -17.77
CA PHE A 230 8.92 24.69 -17.81
C PHE A 230 8.63 24.14 -16.42
N GLU A 231 7.37 23.82 -16.17
CA GLU A 231 6.88 23.23 -14.93
C GLU A 231 6.19 21.91 -15.20
N TRP A 232 6.36 20.94 -14.30
CA TRP A 232 5.70 19.64 -14.44
C TRP A 232 4.19 19.77 -14.24
N SER A 233 3.41 19.12 -15.11
CA SER A 233 1.97 19.01 -14.95
C SER A 233 1.52 17.55 -14.91
N SER A 234 1.14 17.07 -13.72
CA SER A 234 0.57 15.73 -13.54
C SER A 234 -0.69 15.48 -14.37
N ARG A 235 -1.44 16.54 -14.69
CA ARG A 235 -2.63 16.45 -15.56
C ARG A 235 -2.27 15.97 -16.97
N TYR A 236 -1.13 16.41 -17.49
CA TYR A 236 -0.67 16.08 -18.84
C TYR A 236 0.43 15.01 -18.85
N GLY A 237 1.03 14.71 -17.68
CA GLY A 237 2.15 13.78 -17.56
C GLY A 237 3.40 14.27 -18.27
N MET A 238 3.60 15.59 -18.38
CA MET A 238 4.73 16.21 -19.08
C MET A 238 5.02 17.61 -18.55
N CYS A 239 6.19 18.15 -18.89
CA CYS A 239 6.54 19.54 -18.62
C CYS A 239 5.85 20.50 -19.59
N VAL A 240 5.24 21.56 -19.06
CA VAL A 240 4.51 22.61 -19.79
C VAL A 240 5.13 23.98 -19.49
N GLY A 241 5.02 24.92 -20.42
CA GLY A 241 5.60 26.27 -20.31
C GLY A 241 4.66 27.36 -20.80
#